data_AF-A0A8S0Z1U0-F1
#
_entry.id   AF-A0A8S0Z1U0-F1
#
_cell.length_a   1.000
_cell.length_b   1.000
_cell.length_c   1.000
_cell.angle_alpha   90.00
_cell.angle_beta   90.00
_cell.angle_gamma   90.00
#
_symmetry.space_group_name_H-M   'P 1'
#
loop_
_entity.id
_entity.type
_entity.pdbx_description
1 polymer ?
#
loop_
_entity_poly.entity_id
_entity_poly.type
_entity_poly.pdbx_seq_one_letter_code
_entity_poly.pdbx_strand_id
1 'polypeptide(L)'
;MAARGYIAFFALLAFATSSTYATTSAYAQKAVIYVDVANKTHENVVSRPQDDLLSELHSVKEDALLLYTDYASRAGNDVKIFMKNITGYADEVIRSNGVDPTANYSDECTTKFVYHLKKIEHDARRAATYSGDSHHKFLLGHMIVFRMHINKSKDYLEKYEKVYRDCGLLCETTSRMKRWHRLAIEEIHRVKDDIQHSKRSYRDLVSHARRKLNHLKKQALSRARDAIDEYNHCIRY
;
A
#
# COMPACT_ATOMS: atom_id res chain seq x y z
N MET A 1 -15.33 35.43 -28.73
CA MET A 1 -14.50 34.98 -27.59
C MET A 1 -15.41 34.58 -26.42
N ALA A 2 -16.07 33.41 -26.47
CA ALA A 2 -16.99 32.98 -25.40
C ALA A 2 -17.25 31.45 -25.38
N ALA A 3 -16.24 30.63 -25.70
CA ALA A 3 -16.43 29.17 -25.79
C ALA A 3 -15.24 28.37 -25.21
N ARG A 4 -14.54 28.92 -24.21
CA ARG A 4 -13.44 28.21 -23.52
C ARG A 4 -13.62 28.12 -21.99
N GLY A 5 -14.75 28.58 -21.46
CA GLY A 5 -15.02 28.57 -20.01
C GLY A 5 -15.82 27.37 -19.48
N TYR A 6 -16.48 26.58 -20.34
CA TYR A 6 -17.46 25.58 -19.89
C TYR A 6 -16.92 24.14 -19.76
N ILE A 7 -15.74 23.85 -20.33
CA ILE A 7 -15.17 22.49 -20.29
C ILE A 7 -14.49 22.21 -18.93
N ALA A 8 -14.04 23.25 -18.24
CA ALA A 8 -13.41 23.11 -16.91
C ALA A 8 -14.42 22.79 -15.78
N PHE A 9 -15.72 23.07 -15.99
CA PHE A 9 -16.74 22.87 -14.95
C PHE A 9 -17.27 21.43 -14.90
N PHE A 10 -17.34 20.74 -16.04
CA PHE A 10 -17.80 19.35 -16.10
C PHE A 10 -16.72 18.31 -15.71
N ALA A 11 -15.43 18.66 -15.80
CA ALA A 11 -14.35 17.79 -15.35
C ALA A 11 -14.25 17.69 -13.81
N LEU A 12 -14.75 18.68 -13.07
CA LEU A 12 -14.73 18.69 -11.60
C LEU A 12 -15.90 17.94 -10.96
N LEU A 13 -17.00 17.72 -11.68
CA LEU A 13 -18.17 16.98 -11.19
C LEU A 13 -18.05 15.45 -11.39
N ALA A 14 -17.23 14.98 -12.34
CA ALA A 14 -16.99 13.55 -12.54
C ALA A 14 -16.10 12.92 -11.45
N PHE A 15 -15.29 13.72 -10.75
CA PHE A 15 -14.47 13.27 -9.62
C PHE A 15 -15.21 13.23 -8.28
N ALA A 16 -16.41 13.81 -8.19
CA ALA A 16 -17.17 13.87 -6.94
C ALA A 16 -18.11 12.67 -6.74
N THR A 17 -18.53 11.99 -7.82
CA THR A 17 -19.54 10.91 -7.75
C THR A 17 -18.95 9.51 -7.86
N SER A 18 -17.66 9.35 -8.14
CA SER A 18 -16.99 8.06 -8.26
C SER A 18 -16.21 7.64 -7.00
N SER A 19 -16.11 8.49 -5.97
CA SER A 19 -15.37 8.19 -4.73
C SER A 19 -16.18 7.47 -3.64
N THR A 20 -17.49 7.25 -3.82
CA THR A 20 -18.34 6.61 -2.79
C THR A 20 -18.40 5.08 -2.87
N TYR A 21 -17.88 4.46 -3.94
CA TYR A 21 -17.91 2.99 -4.11
C TYR A 21 -16.53 2.34 -4.29
N ALA A 22 -15.43 3.10 -4.29
CA ALA A 22 -14.08 2.58 -4.55
C ALA A 22 -13.20 2.37 -3.30
N THR A 23 -13.69 2.64 -2.08
CA THR A 23 -12.80 2.69 -0.90
C THR A 23 -12.54 1.35 -0.21
N THR A 24 -13.04 0.23 -0.74
CA THR A 24 -12.71 -1.12 -0.24
C THR A 24 -11.79 -1.93 -1.15
N SER A 25 -11.51 -1.47 -2.38
CA SER A 25 -10.66 -2.22 -3.33
C SER A 25 -9.21 -1.73 -3.42
N ALA A 26 -8.87 -0.58 -2.86
CA ALA A 26 -7.54 0.04 -3.05
C ALA A 26 -6.37 -0.72 -2.39
N TYR A 27 -6.62 -1.59 -1.41
CA TYR A 27 -5.56 -2.34 -0.72
C TYR A 27 -5.34 -3.76 -1.26
N ALA A 28 -6.11 -4.17 -2.27
CA ALA A 28 -6.07 -5.53 -2.82
C ALA A 28 -5.31 -5.65 -4.15
N GLN A 29 -4.45 -4.69 -4.50
CA GLN A 29 -3.53 -4.92 -5.61
C GLN A 29 -2.53 -6.01 -5.21
N LYS A 30 -2.78 -7.21 -5.76
CA LYS A 30 -1.96 -8.39 -5.60
C LYS A 30 -0.60 -8.08 -6.25
N ALA A 31 0.42 -7.82 -5.44
CA ALA A 31 1.79 -7.76 -5.93
C ALA A 31 2.19 -9.18 -6.34
N VAL A 32 1.89 -9.57 -7.58
CA VAL A 32 2.24 -10.88 -8.10
C VAL A 32 3.66 -10.81 -8.65
N ILE A 33 4.60 -11.45 -7.96
CA ILE A 33 5.91 -11.76 -8.52
C ILE A 33 5.75 -13.02 -9.37
N TYR A 34 5.63 -12.83 -10.68
CA TYR A 34 5.58 -13.91 -11.65
C TYR A 34 6.96 -14.56 -11.75
N VAL A 35 7.03 -15.85 -11.41
CA VAL A 35 8.16 -16.71 -11.74
C VAL A 35 7.55 -17.98 -12.32
N ASP A 36 7.58 -18.11 -13.64
CA ASP A 36 7.18 -19.35 -14.31
C ASP A 36 8.28 -20.39 -14.08
N VAL A 37 8.00 -21.39 -13.24
CA VAL A 37 8.87 -22.55 -13.10
C VAL A 37 8.08 -23.74 -13.59
N ALA A 38 8.53 -24.33 -14.69
CA ALA A 38 7.95 -25.57 -15.18
C ALA A 38 8.15 -26.67 -14.14
N ASN A 39 7.06 -27.29 -13.69
CA ASN A 39 7.09 -28.53 -12.91
C ASN A 39 7.78 -29.60 -13.76
N LYS A 40 9.08 -29.83 -13.54
CA LYS A 40 9.76 -31.01 -14.08
C LYS A 40 9.69 -32.10 -13.02
N THR A 41 8.96 -33.16 -13.36
CA THR A 41 8.91 -34.42 -12.62
C THR A 41 10.33 -34.96 -12.39
N HIS A 42 10.64 -35.24 -11.12
CA HIS A 42 11.92 -35.73 -10.64
C HIS A 42 12.23 -37.13 -11.20
N GLU A 43 13.31 -37.24 -11.98
CA GLU A 43 14.13 -38.45 -12.02
C GLU A 43 15.37 -38.21 -11.15
N ASN A 44 15.78 -39.24 -10.40
CA ASN A 44 16.88 -39.20 -9.44
C ASN A 44 18.19 -38.74 -10.09
N VAL A 45 18.54 -37.47 -9.92
CA VAL A 45 19.83 -36.91 -10.35
C VAL A 45 20.50 -36.29 -9.12
N VAL A 46 21.75 -36.67 -8.91
CA VAL A 46 22.71 -36.05 -7.98
C VAL A 46 22.44 -34.55 -7.87
N SER A 47 22.25 -34.04 -6.65
CA SER A 47 21.92 -32.64 -6.35
C SER A 47 22.81 -31.71 -7.18
N ARG A 48 22.22 -31.04 -8.17
CA ARG A 48 22.97 -30.13 -9.03
C ARG A 48 23.24 -28.85 -8.25
N PRO A 49 24.43 -28.23 -8.35
CA PRO A 49 24.69 -26.90 -7.76
C PRO A 49 23.68 -25.83 -8.20
N GLN A 50 23.00 -26.05 -9.33
CA GLN A 50 21.94 -25.19 -9.84
C GLN A 50 20.59 -25.39 -9.11
N ASP A 51 20.28 -26.59 -8.62
CA ASP A 51 19.02 -26.88 -7.94
C ASP A 51 18.97 -26.16 -6.57
N ASP A 52 20.12 -26.08 -5.89
CA ASP A 52 20.29 -25.30 -4.67
C ASP A 52 20.02 -23.81 -4.91
N LEU A 53 20.52 -23.27 -6.03
CA LEU A 53 20.36 -21.85 -6.37
C LEU A 53 18.92 -21.51 -6.81
N LEU A 54 18.23 -22.45 -7.45
CA LEU A 54 16.80 -22.31 -7.76
C LEU A 54 15.97 -22.33 -6.48
N SER A 55 16.26 -23.25 -5.55
CA SER A 55 15.62 -23.30 -4.23
C SER A 55 15.84 -21.98 -3.47
N GLU A 56 17.07 -21.45 -3.49
CA GLU A 56 17.39 -20.17 -2.87
C GLU A 56 16.63 -19.00 -3.51
N LEU A 57 16.53 -18.96 -4.84
CA LEU A 57 15.73 -17.95 -5.55
C LEU A 57 14.25 -18.02 -5.15
N HIS A 58 13.70 -19.23 -4.99
CA HIS A 58 12.34 -19.44 -4.52
C HIS A 58 12.15 -18.92 -3.09
N SER A 59 13.05 -19.28 -2.18
CA SER A 59 13.03 -18.80 -0.80
C SER A 59 13.07 -17.27 -0.72
N VAL A 60 13.95 -16.62 -1.50
CA VAL A 60 14.05 -15.15 -1.53
C VAL A 60 12.79 -14.49 -2.09
N LYS A 61 12.17 -15.11 -3.10
CA LYS A 61 10.87 -14.66 -3.63
C LYS A 61 9.78 -14.72 -2.56
N GLU A 62 9.71 -15.83 -1.82
CA GLU A 62 8.73 -16.02 -0.75
C GLU A 62 8.95 -15.01 0.38
N ASP A 63 10.19 -14.77 0.78
CA ASP A 63 10.55 -13.76 1.79
C ASP A 63 10.11 -12.36 1.37
N ALA A 64 10.34 -11.98 0.10
CA ALA A 64 9.90 -10.70 -0.45
C ALA A 64 8.38 -10.56 -0.44
N LEU A 65 7.64 -11.61 -0.82
CA LEU A 65 6.18 -11.64 -0.79
C LEU A 65 5.63 -11.59 0.64
N LEU A 66 6.27 -12.30 1.56
CA LEU A 66 5.90 -12.30 2.97
C LEU A 66 6.06 -10.90 3.59
N LEU A 67 7.15 -10.21 3.29
CA LEU A 67 7.38 -8.84 3.74
C LEU A 67 6.26 -7.89 3.29
N TYR A 68 5.87 -7.97 2.01
CA TYR A 68 4.81 -7.13 1.47
C TYR A 68 3.44 -7.45 2.08
N THR A 69 3.11 -8.73 2.20
CA THR A 69 1.81 -9.16 2.73
C THR A 69 1.66 -8.84 4.22
N ASP A 70 2.71 -9.02 5.03
CA ASP A 70 2.71 -8.59 6.44
C ASP A 70 2.48 -7.08 6.54
N TYR A 71 3.16 -6.27 5.72
CA TYR A 71 2.91 -4.84 5.71
C TYR A 71 1.50 -4.45 5.29
N ALA A 72 1.04 -4.96 4.14
CA ALA A 72 -0.27 -4.60 3.60
C ALA A 72 -1.39 -4.97 4.59
N SER A 73 -1.26 -6.11 5.27
CA SER A 73 -2.20 -6.53 6.31
C SER A 73 -2.20 -5.58 7.52
N ARG A 74 -1.04 -5.22 8.06
CA ARG A 74 -0.94 -4.37 9.26
C ARG A 74 -1.35 -2.93 8.97
N ALA A 75 -0.76 -2.31 7.95
CA ALA A 75 -1.05 -0.93 7.59
C ALA A 75 -2.50 -0.77 7.14
N GLY A 76 -3.01 -1.73 6.34
CA GLY A 76 -4.42 -1.76 5.94
C GLY A 76 -5.37 -1.91 7.12
N ASN A 77 -5.05 -2.76 8.10
CA ASN A 77 -5.86 -2.93 9.30
C ASN A 77 -5.90 -1.66 10.17
N ASP A 78 -4.75 -1.00 10.38
CA ASP A 78 -4.68 0.23 11.17
C ASP A 78 -5.53 1.36 10.53
N VAL A 79 -5.44 1.52 9.21
CA VAL A 79 -6.28 2.48 8.46
C VAL A 79 -7.75 2.08 8.54
N LYS A 80 -8.09 0.79 8.36
CA LYS A 80 -9.47 0.29 8.45
C LYS A 80 -10.09 0.56 9.82
N ILE A 81 -9.35 0.31 10.90
CA ILE A 81 -9.79 0.61 12.27
C ILE A 81 -10.02 2.12 12.43
N PHE A 82 -9.09 2.95 11.95
CA PHE A 82 -9.26 4.40 11.97
C PHE A 82 -10.52 4.84 11.23
N MET A 83 -10.75 4.33 10.01
CA MET A 83 -11.94 4.64 9.22
C MET A 83 -13.22 4.26 9.93
N LYS A 84 -13.26 3.07 10.54
CA LYS A 84 -14.42 2.63 11.33
C LYS A 84 -14.71 3.56 12.50
N ASN A 85 -13.67 4.07 13.17
CA ASN A 85 -13.82 4.94 14.33
C ASN A 85 -14.25 6.36 13.98
N ILE A 86 -13.82 6.89 12.83
CA ILE A 86 -14.14 8.27 12.44
C ILE A 86 -15.44 8.36 11.64
N THR A 87 -15.86 7.27 10.99
CA THR A 87 -17.10 7.24 10.20
C THR A 87 -18.30 7.35 11.12
N GLY A 88 -19.17 8.33 10.88
CA GLY A 88 -20.34 8.59 11.75
C GLY A 88 -19.99 9.33 13.04
N TYR A 89 -18.73 9.74 13.22
CA TYR A 89 -18.31 10.56 14.35
C TYR A 89 -19.04 11.91 14.36
N ALA A 90 -19.23 12.54 13.19
CA ALA A 90 -19.97 13.80 13.12
C ALA A 90 -21.41 13.64 13.63
N ASP A 91 -22.09 12.57 13.21
CA ASP A 91 -23.48 12.30 13.61
C ASP A 91 -23.61 12.00 15.11
N GLU A 92 -22.64 11.28 15.67
CA GLU A 92 -22.57 11.01 17.10
C GLU A 92 -22.40 12.31 17.91
N VAL A 93 -21.54 13.22 17.45
CA VAL A 93 -21.32 14.52 18.10
C VAL A 93 -22.57 15.41 17.98
N ILE A 94 -23.20 15.46 16.81
CA ILE A 94 -24.45 16.22 16.59
C ILE A 94 -25.54 15.74 17.56
N ARG A 95 -25.77 14.43 17.61
CA ARG A 95 -26.79 13.82 18.48
C ARG A 95 -26.49 14.02 19.97
N SER A 96 -25.23 13.92 20.38
CA SER A 96 -24.86 14.09 21.79
C SER A 96 -25.01 15.53 22.29
N ASN A 97 -24.98 16.52 21.38
CA ASN A 97 -25.26 17.93 21.68
C ASN A 97 -26.73 18.32 21.51
N GLY A 98 -27.65 17.34 21.37
CA GLY A 98 -29.09 17.59 21.31
C GLY A 98 -29.57 18.28 20.04
N VAL A 99 -28.73 18.31 18.99
CA VAL A 99 -29.09 18.89 17.69
C VAL A 99 -29.84 17.84 16.89
N ASP A 100 -31.11 18.09 16.58
CA ASP A 100 -31.89 17.23 15.70
C ASP A 100 -31.56 17.55 14.23
N PRO A 101 -30.92 16.63 13.47
CA PRO A 101 -30.60 16.86 12.07
C PRO A 101 -31.83 16.86 11.15
N THR A 102 -33.02 16.58 11.66
CA THR A 102 -34.29 16.61 10.92
C THR A 102 -35.15 17.85 11.25
N ALA A 103 -34.76 18.64 12.26
CA ALA A 103 -35.40 19.92 12.53
C ALA A 103 -35.08 20.92 11.41
N ASN A 104 -36.08 21.70 11.02
CA ASN A 104 -35.99 22.65 9.91
C ASN A 104 -34.81 23.63 10.15
N TYR A 105 -33.73 23.50 9.37
CA TYR A 105 -32.47 24.26 9.48
C TYR A 105 -32.61 25.76 9.14
N SER A 106 -33.47 26.47 9.87
CA SER A 106 -33.61 27.93 9.74
C SER A 106 -32.52 28.69 10.52
N ASP A 107 -31.80 28.00 11.41
CA ASP A 107 -30.74 28.58 12.23
C ASP A 107 -29.36 28.43 11.57
N GLU A 108 -28.72 29.57 11.32
CA GLU A 108 -27.39 29.67 10.73
C GLU A 108 -26.33 28.98 11.60
N CYS A 109 -26.46 29.08 12.93
CA CYS A 109 -25.53 28.48 13.89
C CYS A 109 -25.52 26.94 13.77
N THR A 110 -26.71 26.33 13.74
CA THR A 110 -26.90 24.89 13.57
C THR A 110 -26.35 24.40 12.23
N THR A 111 -26.63 25.12 11.14
CA THR A 111 -26.15 24.75 9.79
C THR A 111 -24.61 24.78 9.72
N LYS A 112 -24.00 25.83 10.27
CA LYS A 112 -22.54 25.98 10.33
C LYS A 112 -21.89 24.89 11.18
N PHE A 113 -22.48 24.55 12.33
CA PHE A 113 -22.00 23.49 13.21
C PHE A 113 -22.00 22.11 12.54
N VAL A 114 -23.12 21.72 11.92
CA VAL A 114 -23.24 20.45 11.20
C VAL A 114 -22.25 20.38 10.04
N TYR A 115 -22.12 21.46 9.27
CA TYR A 115 -21.15 21.55 8.18
C TYR A 115 -19.71 21.38 8.70
N HIS A 116 -19.33 22.08 9.78
CA HIS A 116 -18.00 21.99 10.39
C HIS A 116 -17.68 20.55 10.84
N LEU A 117 -18.59 19.87 11.54
CA LEU A 117 -18.37 18.50 12.00
C LEU A 117 -18.24 17.51 10.84
N LYS A 118 -19.10 17.61 9.82
CA LYS A 118 -19.01 16.77 8.62
C LYS A 118 -17.72 17.02 7.84
N LYS A 119 -17.27 18.27 7.78
CA LYS A 119 -15.97 18.62 7.18
C LYS A 119 -14.80 18.04 7.97
N ILE A 120 -14.82 18.10 9.30
CA ILE A 120 -13.78 17.48 10.16
C ILE A 120 -13.70 15.97 9.91
N GLU A 121 -14.84 15.27 9.88
CA GLU A 121 -14.89 13.84 9.55
C GLU A 121 -14.31 13.57 8.16
N HIS A 122 -14.76 14.32 7.15
CA HIS A 122 -14.30 14.16 5.77
C HIS A 122 -12.79 14.37 5.63
N ASP A 123 -12.27 15.45 6.20
CA ASP A 123 -10.85 15.81 6.15
C ASP A 123 -9.99 14.75 6.85
N ALA A 124 -10.43 14.25 8.02
CA ALA A 124 -9.74 13.20 8.75
C ALA A 124 -9.70 11.89 7.95
N ARG A 125 -10.81 11.49 7.33
CA ARG A 125 -10.87 10.33 6.43
C ARG A 125 -9.94 10.50 5.23
N ARG A 126 -10.03 11.63 4.53
CA ARG A 126 -9.20 11.92 3.36
C ARG A 126 -7.71 11.88 3.70
N ALA A 127 -7.31 12.50 4.81
CA ALA A 127 -5.93 12.51 5.27
C ALA A 127 -5.41 11.11 5.64
N ALA A 128 -6.24 10.28 6.28
CA ALA A 128 -5.86 8.91 6.63
C ALA A 128 -5.73 8.02 5.38
N THR A 129 -6.64 8.14 4.40
CA THR A 129 -6.53 7.43 3.11
C THR A 129 -5.26 7.84 2.37
N TYR A 130 -5.01 9.15 2.26
CA TYR A 130 -3.79 9.65 1.60
C TYR A 130 -2.52 9.14 2.26
N SER A 131 -2.49 9.10 3.60
CA SER A 131 -1.36 8.53 4.34
C SER A 131 -1.16 7.05 4.01
N GLY A 132 -2.22 6.25 4.03
CA GLY A 132 -2.15 4.82 3.72
C GLY A 132 -1.68 4.56 2.28
N ASP A 133 -2.21 5.31 1.31
CA ASP A 133 -1.80 5.20 -0.10
C ASP A 133 -0.33 5.57 -0.30
N SER A 134 0.13 6.63 0.37
CA SER A 134 1.53 7.05 0.30
C SER A 134 2.47 5.97 0.85
N HIS A 135 2.11 5.35 1.97
CA HIS A 135 2.92 4.31 2.58
C HIS A 135 2.89 3.01 1.74
N HIS A 136 1.73 2.67 1.16
CA HIS A 136 1.59 1.55 0.24
C HIS A 136 2.48 1.70 -1.00
N LYS A 137 2.43 2.88 -1.65
CA LYS A 137 3.28 3.19 -2.82
C LYS A 137 4.76 3.11 -2.51
N PHE A 138 5.17 3.57 -1.32
CA PHE A 138 6.56 3.46 -0.88
C PHE A 138 7.01 1.99 -0.85
N LEU A 139 6.26 1.10 -0.22
CA LEU A 139 6.66 -0.32 -0.17
C LEU A 139 6.55 -1.00 -1.53
N LEU A 140 5.57 -0.63 -2.36
CA LEU A 140 5.44 -1.15 -3.72
C LEU A 140 6.69 -0.82 -4.56
N GLY A 141 7.33 0.34 -4.34
CA GLY A 141 8.61 0.69 -4.94
C GLY A 141 9.71 -0.34 -4.65
N HIS A 142 9.85 -0.76 -3.39
CA HIS A 142 10.78 -1.83 -3.01
C HIS A 142 10.44 -3.17 -3.68
N MET A 143 9.14 -3.50 -3.78
CA MET A 143 8.70 -4.74 -4.45
C MET A 143 9.05 -4.78 -5.94
N ILE A 144 8.98 -3.64 -6.63
CA ILE A 144 9.38 -3.54 -8.04
C ILE A 144 10.88 -3.81 -8.18
N VAL A 145 11.71 -3.26 -7.29
CA VAL A 145 13.15 -3.50 -7.28
C VAL A 145 13.46 -4.97 -7.02
N PHE A 146 12.85 -5.59 -6.00
CA PHE A 146 13.00 -7.03 -5.75
C PHE A 146 12.63 -7.86 -6.97
N ARG A 147 11.49 -7.57 -7.61
CA ARG A 147 11.03 -8.28 -8.80
C ARG A 147 12.04 -8.16 -9.94
N MET A 148 12.61 -6.97 -10.16
CA MET A 148 13.63 -6.75 -11.19
C MET A 148 14.83 -7.66 -10.99
N HIS A 149 15.38 -7.71 -9.77
CA HIS A 149 16.54 -8.54 -9.46
C HIS A 149 16.21 -10.04 -9.50
N ILE A 150 15.08 -10.46 -8.94
CA ILE A 150 14.60 -11.86 -9.01
C ILE A 150 14.46 -12.32 -10.47
N ASN A 151 13.84 -11.50 -11.32
CA ASN A 151 13.69 -11.82 -12.75
C ASN A 151 15.05 -11.91 -13.44
N LYS A 152 15.96 -10.99 -13.14
CA LYS A 152 17.31 -11.00 -13.72
C LYS A 152 18.11 -12.24 -13.30
N SER A 153 18.00 -12.68 -12.04
CA SER A 153 18.57 -13.95 -11.57
C SER A 153 17.99 -15.13 -12.35
N LYS A 154 16.66 -15.16 -12.50
CA LYS A 154 15.96 -16.19 -13.27
C LYS A 154 16.46 -16.27 -14.72
N ASP A 155 16.59 -15.13 -15.40
CA ASP A 155 17.08 -15.07 -16.79
C ASP A 155 18.48 -15.66 -16.93
N TYR A 156 19.36 -15.46 -15.94
CA TYR A 156 20.68 -16.08 -15.94
C TYR A 156 20.61 -17.59 -15.75
N LEU A 157 19.74 -18.06 -14.84
CA LEU A 157 19.53 -19.49 -14.60
C LEU A 157 18.91 -20.20 -15.80
N GLU A 158 17.97 -19.57 -16.51
CA GLU A 158 17.38 -20.11 -17.73
C GLU A 158 18.40 -20.21 -18.86
N LYS A 159 19.27 -19.20 -19.02
CA LYS A 159 20.39 -19.25 -19.98
C LYS A 159 21.38 -20.36 -19.65
N TYR A 160 21.70 -20.51 -18.37
CA TYR A 160 22.53 -21.60 -17.87
C TYR A 160 21.88 -22.95 -18.19
N GLU A 161 20.62 -23.15 -17.83
CA GLU A 161 19.91 -24.41 -18.05
C GLU A 161 19.80 -24.76 -19.53
N LYS A 162 19.53 -23.77 -20.39
CA LYS A 162 19.44 -23.98 -21.84
C LYS A 162 20.74 -24.55 -22.41
N VAL A 163 21.88 -23.95 -22.08
CA VAL A 163 23.19 -24.42 -22.56
C VAL A 163 23.54 -25.77 -21.91
N TYR A 164 23.23 -25.95 -20.62
CA TYR A 164 23.49 -27.21 -19.94
C TYR A 164 22.73 -28.39 -20.55
N ARG A 165 21.48 -28.19 -21.02
CA ARG A 165 20.73 -29.26 -21.69
C ARG A 165 21.39 -29.74 -22.98
N ASP A 166 22.09 -28.85 -23.69
CA ASP A 166 22.68 -29.16 -25.00
C ASP A 166 24.01 -29.93 -24.88
N CYS A 167 24.78 -29.71 -23.81
CA CYS A 167 26.14 -30.24 -23.68
C CYS A 167 26.52 -30.81 -22.30
N GLY A 168 25.60 -30.82 -21.34
CA GLY A 168 25.76 -31.41 -20.02
C GLY A 168 26.95 -30.84 -19.23
N LEU A 169 27.60 -31.73 -18.47
CA LEU A 169 28.72 -31.42 -17.56
C LEU A 169 29.93 -30.81 -18.25
N LEU A 170 30.13 -31.07 -19.54
CA LEU A 170 31.27 -30.54 -20.30
C LEU A 170 31.23 -29.00 -20.39
N CYS A 171 30.02 -28.43 -20.42
CA CYS A 171 29.83 -26.99 -20.55
C CYS A 171 29.86 -26.24 -19.22
N GLU A 172 29.60 -26.90 -18.09
CA GLU A 172 29.56 -26.29 -16.76
C GLU A 172 30.88 -25.60 -16.39
N THR A 173 32.00 -26.14 -16.86
CA THR A 173 33.32 -25.57 -16.60
C THR A 173 33.65 -24.35 -17.46
N THR A 174 32.85 -24.04 -18.48
CA THR A 174 33.10 -22.93 -19.40
C THR A 174 32.99 -21.59 -18.67
N SER A 175 33.82 -20.63 -19.10
CA SER A 175 33.83 -19.27 -18.54
C SER A 175 32.46 -18.58 -18.64
N ARG A 176 31.71 -18.86 -19.71
CA ARG A 176 30.38 -18.32 -19.95
C ARG A 176 29.35 -18.83 -18.95
N MET A 177 29.32 -20.14 -18.67
CA MET A 177 28.38 -20.71 -17.70
C MET A 177 28.71 -20.28 -16.27
N LYS A 178 29.99 -20.31 -15.90
CA LYS A 178 30.47 -19.78 -14.61
C LYS A 178 30.07 -18.32 -14.41
N ARG A 179 30.16 -17.50 -15.46
CA ARG A 179 29.75 -16.10 -15.42
C ARG A 179 28.25 -15.94 -15.13
N TRP A 180 27.38 -16.67 -15.82
CA TRP A 180 25.93 -16.57 -15.56
C TRP A 180 25.56 -17.08 -14.18
N HIS A 181 26.15 -18.19 -13.74
CA HIS A 181 25.95 -18.71 -12.40
C HIS A 181 26.37 -17.69 -11.32
N ARG A 182 27.56 -17.09 -11.46
CA ARG A 182 28.03 -16.03 -10.56
C ARG A 182 27.10 -14.81 -10.56
N LEU A 183 26.66 -14.35 -11.73
CA LEU A 183 25.74 -13.21 -11.83
C LEU A 183 24.38 -13.51 -11.19
N ALA A 184 23.86 -14.74 -11.31
CA ALA A 184 22.63 -15.15 -10.63
C ALA A 184 22.78 -15.09 -9.11
N ILE A 185 23.89 -15.60 -8.56
CA ILE A 185 24.21 -15.52 -7.13
C ILE A 185 24.31 -14.07 -6.67
N GLU A 186 25.05 -13.23 -7.40
CA GLU A 186 25.21 -11.80 -7.08
C GLU A 186 23.85 -11.08 -6.99
N GLU A 187 22.94 -11.33 -7.93
CA GLU A 187 21.61 -10.71 -7.93
C GLU A 187 20.70 -11.28 -6.81
N ILE A 188 20.79 -12.58 -6.49
CA ILE A 188 20.08 -13.20 -5.36
C ILE A 188 20.54 -12.58 -4.03
N HIS A 189 21.84 -12.44 -3.82
CA HIS A 189 22.41 -11.81 -2.63
C HIS A 189 21.98 -10.34 -2.50
N ARG A 190 21.95 -9.58 -3.60
CA ARG A 190 21.44 -8.20 -3.59
C ARG A 190 20.00 -8.14 -3.08
N VAL A 191 19.12 -9.02 -3.55
CA VAL A 191 17.73 -9.05 -3.06
C VAL A 191 17.68 -9.37 -1.57
N LYS A 192 18.50 -10.31 -1.08
CA LYS A 192 18.57 -10.62 0.35
C LYS A 192 18.97 -9.39 1.18
N ASP A 193 19.97 -8.65 0.73
CA ASP A 193 20.43 -7.43 1.39
C ASP A 193 19.36 -6.33 1.37
N ASP A 194 18.73 -6.13 0.20
CA ASP A 194 17.65 -5.15 0.05
C ASP A 194 16.42 -5.53 0.87
N ILE A 195 16.10 -6.82 1.05
CA ILE A 195 15.04 -7.29 1.97
C ILE A 195 15.37 -6.88 3.40
N GLN A 196 16.62 -7.04 3.86
CA GLN A 196 17.01 -6.61 5.22
C GLN A 196 16.90 -5.10 5.39
N HIS A 197 17.30 -4.34 4.38
CA HIS A 197 17.11 -2.89 4.38
C HIS A 197 15.61 -2.53 4.43
N SER A 198 14.81 -3.16 3.59
CA SER A 198 13.36 -2.91 3.48
C SER A 198 12.61 -3.31 4.75
N LYS A 199 13.06 -4.37 5.47
CA LYS A 199 12.53 -4.75 6.79
C LYS A 199 12.71 -3.63 7.82
N ARG A 200 13.80 -2.86 7.77
CA ARG A 200 14.00 -1.69 8.66
C ARG A 200 13.06 -0.57 8.30
N SER A 201 13.06 -0.16 7.02
CA SER A 201 12.16 0.88 6.50
C SER A 201 10.69 0.55 6.77
N TYR A 202 10.31 -0.72 6.67
CA TYR A 202 8.99 -1.25 7.02
C TYR A 202 8.60 -0.94 8.47
N ARG A 203 9.45 -1.26 9.45
CA ARG A 203 9.16 -1.04 10.87
C ARG A 203 8.95 0.45 11.16
N ASP A 204 9.77 1.29 10.56
CA ASP A 204 9.66 2.74 10.70
C ASP A 204 8.39 3.27 10.05
N LEU A 205 8.03 2.75 8.87
CA LEU A 205 6.84 3.12 8.13
C LEU A 205 5.55 2.76 8.89
N VAL A 206 5.46 1.56 9.47
CA VAL A 206 4.31 1.15 10.30
C VAL A 206 4.19 2.03 11.54
N SER A 207 5.32 2.30 12.21
CA SER A 207 5.36 3.16 13.39
C SER A 207 4.95 4.60 13.05
N HIS A 208 5.41 5.10 11.90
CA HIS A 208 5.03 6.41 11.37
C HIS A 208 3.53 6.47 11.02
N ALA A 209 2.99 5.44 10.35
CA ALA A 209 1.57 5.35 10.02
C ALA A 209 0.69 5.43 11.28
N ARG A 210 1.00 4.64 12.31
CA ARG A 210 0.28 4.66 13.60
C ARG A 210 0.33 6.02 14.27
N ARG A 211 1.52 6.65 14.33
CA ARG A 211 1.67 8.01 14.87
C ARG A 211 0.84 9.02 14.10
N LYS A 212 0.83 8.93 12.77
CA LYS A 212 0.04 9.82 11.91
C LYS A 212 -1.45 9.66 12.14
N LEU A 213 -1.97 8.42 12.16
CA LEU A 213 -3.39 8.15 12.44
C LEU A 213 -3.79 8.65 13.84
N ASN A 214 -2.96 8.42 14.85
CA ASN A 214 -3.22 8.94 16.20
C ASN A 214 -3.21 10.48 16.24
N HIS A 215 -2.31 11.12 15.50
CA HIS A 215 -2.29 12.57 15.39
C HIS A 215 -3.55 13.11 14.69
N LEU A 216 -3.97 12.50 13.59
CA LEU A 216 -5.22 12.86 12.89
C LEU A 216 -6.43 12.70 13.80
N LYS A 217 -6.49 11.63 14.60
CA LYS A 217 -7.54 11.42 15.61
C LYS A 217 -7.56 12.57 16.61
N LYS A 218 -6.41 12.89 17.23
CA LYS A 218 -6.31 14.00 18.20
C LYS A 218 -6.71 15.34 17.58
N GLN A 219 -6.29 15.60 16.35
CA GLN A 219 -6.64 16.81 15.62
C GLN A 219 -8.14 16.91 15.36
N ALA A 220 -8.78 15.82 14.92
CA ALA A 220 -10.22 15.78 14.70
C ALA A 220 -11.00 16.02 16.00
N LEU A 221 -10.59 15.38 17.11
CA LEU A 221 -11.21 15.59 18.42
C LEU A 221 -11.06 17.03 18.91
N SER A 222 -9.89 17.66 18.73
CA SER A 222 -9.67 19.05 19.11
C SER A 222 -10.60 19.97 18.31
N ARG A 223 -10.59 19.85 16.98
CA ARG A 223 -11.44 20.67 16.11
C ARG A 223 -12.94 20.49 16.37
N ALA A 224 -13.35 19.28 16.75
CA ALA A 224 -14.74 19.02 17.12
C ALA A 224 -15.13 19.74 18.42
N ARG A 225 -14.22 19.80 19.41
CA ARG A 225 -14.44 20.60 20.64
C ARG A 225 -14.54 22.08 20.30
N ASP A 226 -13.62 22.60 19.49
CA ASP A 226 -13.65 24.00 19.07
C ASP A 226 -14.97 24.33 18.36
N ALA A 227 -15.46 23.43 17.49
CA ALA A 227 -16.76 23.58 16.81
C ALA A 227 -17.96 23.54 17.78
N ILE A 228 -17.91 22.71 18.83
CA ILE A 228 -18.94 22.68 19.89
C ILE A 228 -18.93 24.00 20.66
N ASP A 229 -17.76 24.53 21.01
CA ASP A 229 -17.64 25.80 21.73
C ASP A 229 -18.13 26.98 20.88
N GLU A 230 -17.80 27.00 19.59
CA GLU A 230 -18.33 27.97 18.62
C GLU A 230 -19.86 27.90 18.52
N TYR A 231 -20.43 26.70 18.44
CA TYR A 231 -21.87 26.49 18.38
C TYR A 231 -22.57 26.98 19.66
N ASN A 232 -22.05 26.60 20.83
CA ASN A 232 -22.56 27.05 22.12
C ASN A 232 -22.48 28.57 22.29
N HIS A 233 -21.46 29.21 21.72
CA HIS A 233 -21.37 30.66 21.70
C HIS A 233 -22.43 31.28 20.78
N CYS A 234 -22.63 30.71 19.59
CA CYS A 234 -23.57 31.19 18.58
C CYS A 234 -25.05 31.09 19.03
N ILE A 235 -25.43 30.08 19.81
CA ILE A 235 -26.80 29.97 20.35
C ILE A 235 -27.05 30.98 21.48
N ARG A 236 -25.99 31.39 22.19
CA ARG A 236 -26.11 32.26 23.37
C ARG A 236 -26.23 33.75 23.03
N TYR A 237 -25.85 34.16 21.82
CA TYR A 237 -25.78 35.56 21.38
C TYR A 237 -26.44 35.73 20.02
#